data_AF-A0A1H8XNR4-F1
#
_entry.id   AF-A0A1H8XNR4-F1
#
_cell.length_a   1.000
_cell.length_b   1.000
_cell.length_c   1.000
_cell.angle_alpha   90.00
_cell.angle_beta   90.00
_cell.angle_gamma   90.00
#
_symmetry.space_group_name_H-M   'P 1'
#
loop_
_entity.id
_entity.type
_entity.pdbx_description
1 polymer ?
#
loop_
_entity_poly.entity_id
_entity_poly.type
_entity_poly.pdbx_seq_one_letter_code
_entity_poly.pdbx_strand_id
1 'polypeptide(L)'
;MNKVLLQIQRFAIILISCIIGFSACKSGNKKATLQQDTASAKAVQHKSVQRFGMVTGLKPEKMAYYKQLHSHAWPGVLKKITECNIRNYSIYIQKIDGKYFLFSYFEYVGVDFKGDMAKMAADTTTRRWWKETDPTQIPLPEAAAHKQQWQAMDEVFHMN
;
A
#
# COMPACT_ATOMS: atom_id res chain seq x y z
N MET A 1 -4.63 5.78 -22.89
CA MET A 1 -5.07 5.40 -21.52
C MET A 1 -3.85 5.01 -20.70
N ASN A 2 -3.52 5.78 -19.66
CA ASN A 2 -2.25 5.70 -18.93
C ASN A 2 -2.14 4.43 -18.08
N LYS A 3 -1.03 3.69 -18.24
CA LYS A 3 -0.65 2.45 -17.53
C LYS A 3 -0.72 2.54 -15.99
N VAL A 4 -0.75 3.76 -15.46
CA VAL A 4 -0.74 4.06 -14.03
C VAL A 4 -2.12 3.91 -13.37
N LEU A 5 -3.22 4.07 -14.12
CA LEU A 5 -4.57 4.02 -13.55
C LEU A 5 -5.03 2.59 -13.19
N LEU A 6 -4.44 1.55 -13.80
CA LEU A 6 -4.76 0.15 -13.48
C LEU A 6 -4.06 -0.36 -12.21
N GLN A 7 -2.96 0.26 -11.77
CA GLN A 7 -2.19 -0.16 -10.57
C GLN A 7 -3.01 -0.05 -9.27
N ILE A 8 -4.02 0.82 -9.25
CA ILE A 8 -4.79 1.20 -8.05
C ILE A 8 -6.16 0.50 -7.98
N GLN A 9 -6.62 -0.12 -9.08
CA GLN A 9 -8.00 -0.59 -9.21
C GLN A 9 -8.31 -1.93 -8.54
N ARG A 10 -7.35 -2.67 -7.96
CA ARG A 10 -7.60 -4.04 -7.47
C ARG A 10 -7.48 -4.30 -5.96
N PHE A 11 -7.08 -3.30 -5.17
CA PHE A 11 -7.11 -3.44 -3.69
C PHE A 11 -8.53 -3.35 -3.09
N ALA A 12 -9.57 -3.06 -3.90
CA ALA A 12 -10.92 -2.79 -3.39
C ALA A 12 -11.96 -3.91 -3.63
N ILE A 13 -11.60 -5.05 -4.22
CA ILE A 13 -12.59 -6.03 -4.72
C ILE A 13 -12.67 -7.33 -3.90
N ILE A 14 -11.78 -7.57 -2.92
CA ILE A 14 -11.76 -8.85 -2.18
C ILE A 14 -12.63 -8.86 -0.90
N LEU A 15 -13.31 -7.76 -0.53
CA LEU A 15 -14.06 -7.68 0.75
C LEU A 15 -15.60 -7.66 0.64
N ILE A 16 -16.19 -7.94 -0.53
CA ILE A 16 -17.67 -7.95 -0.67
C ILE A 16 -18.13 -9.24 -1.34
N SER A 17 -18.15 -10.33 -0.58
CA SER A 17 -18.98 -11.51 -0.91
C SER A 17 -19.03 -12.47 0.27
N CYS A 18 -19.74 -12.07 1.33
CA CYS A 18 -20.43 -12.98 2.22
C CYS A 18 -21.37 -12.16 3.11
N ILE A 19 -22.67 -12.44 2.98
CA ILE A 19 -23.80 -12.26 3.92
C ILE A 19 -25.04 -11.90 3.08
N ILE A 20 -25.76 -12.93 2.65
CA ILE A 20 -27.19 -12.87 2.33
C ILE A 20 -27.87 -13.98 3.13
N GLY A 21 -28.93 -13.60 3.86
CA GLY A 21 -29.86 -14.48 4.60
C GLY A 21 -29.65 -14.37 6.11
N PHE A 22 -30.63 -14.06 6.96
CA PHE A 22 -32.05 -14.40 6.90
C PHE A 22 -32.93 -13.45 7.76
N SER A 23 -34.13 -13.18 7.22
CA SER A 23 -35.46 -12.93 7.82
C SER A 23 -35.67 -12.24 9.18
N ALA A 24 -36.60 -11.27 9.13
CA ALA A 24 -37.17 -10.52 10.23
C ALA A 24 -38.23 -11.30 11.04
N CYS A 25 -38.35 -10.99 12.33
CA CYS A 25 -39.63 -11.01 13.04
C CYS A 25 -39.66 -9.92 14.13
N LYS A 26 -40.74 -9.12 14.13
CA LYS A 26 -41.03 -8.01 15.05
C LYS A 26 -41.94 -8.48 16.18
N SER A 27 -41.69 -7.98 17.40
CA SER A 27 -42.65 -7.62 18.47
C SER A 27 -41.79 -7.37 19.74
N GLY A 28 -41.97 -6.39 20.63
CA GLY A 28 -42.99 -5.40 20.89
C GLY A 28 -42.47 -4.49 22.04
N ASN A 29 -43.17 -3.38 22.22
CA ASN A 29 -42.82 -2.16 22.94
C ASN A 29 -42.81 -2.29 24.49
N LYS A 30 -41.89 -1.61 25.20
CA LYS A 30 -42.19 -0.70 26.34
C LYS A 30 -40.95 0.02 26.91
N LYS A 31 -41.15 1.31 27.18
CA LYS A 31 -40.21 2.33 27.65
C LYS A 31 -39.63 2.06 29.03
N ALA A 32 -38.34 2.36 29.21
CA ALA A 32 -37.79 2.85 30.47
C ALA A 32 -36.70 3.88 30.16
N THR A 33 -37.00 5.13 30.47
CA THR A 33 -36.10 6.28 30.41
C THR A 33 -35.06 6.13 31.51
N LEU A 34 -33.79 5.94 31.14
CA LEU A 34 -32.65 6.28 31.97
C LEU A 34 -31.80 7.26 31.18
N GLN A 35 -31.76 8.47 31.71
CA GLN A 35 -30.97 9.60 31.23
C GLN A 35 -29.49 9.21 31.34
N GLN A 36 -28.87 8.83 30.21
CA GLN A 36 -27.42 8.77 30.11
C GLN A 36 -26.95 10.12 29.58
N ASP A 37 -26.38 10.88 30.50
CA ASP A 37 -25.78 12.18 30.23
C ASP A 37 -24.73 12.04 29.13
N THR A 38 -25.06 12.67 28.01
CA THR A 38 -24.23 12.84 26.82
C THR A 38 -23.10 13.81 27.14
N ALA A 39 -21.98 13.30 27.64
CA ALA A 39 -20.69 13.97 27.55
C ALA A 39 -19.85 13.26 26.49
N SER A 40 -19.85 13.84 25.29
CA SER A 40 -19.06 13.43 24.14
C SER A 40 -17.57 13.41 24.48
N ALA A 41 -17.08 12.25 24.90
CA ALA A 41 -15.68 11.91 24.77
C ALA A 41 -15.41 11.81 23.26
N LYS A 42 -14.84 12.87 22.67
CA LYS A 42 -14.12 12.74 21.40
C LYS A 42 -13.03 11.71 21.62
N ALA A 43 -13.33 10.46 21.31
CA ALA A 43 -12.33 9.41 21.21
C ALA A 43 -11.28 9.94 20.24
N VAL A 44 -10.07 10.17 20.74
CA VAL A 44 -8.90 10.35 19.89
C VAL A 44 -8.78 9.04 19.14
N GLN A 45 -9.29 9.01 17.90
CA GLN A 45 -9.19 7.85 17.03
C GLN A 45 -7.71 7.69 16.74
N HIS A 46 -7.05 6.81 17.50
CA HIS A 46 -5.65 6.48 17.27
C HIS A 46 -5.59 5.87 15.88
N LYS A 47 -5.07 6.64 14.94
CA LYS A 47 -5.01 6.27 13.54
C LYS A 47 -4.08 5.07 13.43
N SER A 48 -4.65 3.89 13.17
CA SER A 48 -3.84 2.66 13.10
C SER A 48 -2.91 2.75 11.89
N VAL A 49 -1.61 2.64 12.13
CA VAL A 49 -0.59 2.53 11.07
C VAL A 49 -0.85 1.25 10.27
N GLN A 50 -0.90 1.36 8.94
CA GLN A 50 -0.97 0.20 8.05
C GLN A 50 0.43 -0.12 7.54
N ARG A 51 0.82 -1.38 7.51
CA ARG A 51 2.15 -1.82 7.05
C ARG A 51 2.02 -2.58 5.75
N PHE A 52 2.99 -2.38 4.86
CA PHE A 52 3.01 -2.99 3.55
C PHE A 52 4.38 -3.63 3.31
N GLY A 53 4.37 -4.94 3.09
CA GLY A 53 5.51 -5.68 2.52
C GLY A 53 5.27 -5.92 1.03
N MET A 54 6.29 -5.73 0.20
CA MET A 54 6.21 -6.04 -1.23
C MET A 54 7.50 -6.67 -1.74
N VAL A 55 7.39 -7.45 -2.81
CA VAL A 55 8.52 -8.12 -3.46
C VAL A 55 8.52 -7.89 -4.97
N THR A 56 9.70 -7.70 -5.55
CA THR A 56 9.94 -7.77 -7.00
C THR A 56 11.30 -8.39 -7.28
N GLY A 57 11.53 -8.90 -8.49
CA GLY A 57 12.85 -9.35 -8.91
C GLY A 57 13.76 -8.16 -9.28
N LEU A 58 15.06 -8.38 -9.23
CA LEU A 58 16.08 -7.40 -9.65
C LEU A 58 16.95 -8.03 -10.74
N LYS A 59 17.17 -7.27 -11.82
CA LYS A 59 18.12 -7.64 -12.87
C LYS A 59 19.55 -7.57 -12.34
N PRO A 60 20.31 -8.68 -12.34
CA PRO A 60 21.68 -8.70 -11.80
C PRO A 60 22.57 -7.61 -12.41
N GLU A 61 22.47 -7.40 -13.72
CA GLU A 61 23.26 -6.43 -14.48
C GLU A 61 22.87 -4.96 -14.22
N LYS A 62 21.74 -4.70 -13.57
CA LYS A 62 21.29 -3.36 -13.17
C LYS A 62 21.43 -3.09 -11.68
N MET A 63 21.95 -4.03 -10.88
CA MET A 63 22.04 -3.90 -9.43
C MET A 63 22.82 -2.66 -8.99
N ALA A 64 24.01 -2.43 -9.58
CA ALA A 64 24.84 -1.29 -9.22
C ALA A 64 24.10 0.04 -9.48
N TYR A 65 23.43 0.14 -10.63
CA TYR A 65 22.62 1.29 -10.99
C TYR A 65 21.44 1.49 -10.04
N TYR A 66 20.72 0.42 -9.68
CA TYR A 66 19.62 0.48 -8.72
C TYR A 66 20.06 1.03 -7.35
N LYS A 67 21.20 0.55 -6.84
CA LYS A 67 21.79 1.03 -5.58
C LYS A 67 22.19 2.50 -5.68
N GLN A 68 22.82 2.92 -6.78
CA GLN A 68 23.22 4.31 -7.01
C GLN A 68 22.01 5.26 -7.06
N LEU A 69 20.94 4.85 -7.76
CA LEU A 69 19.70 5.62 -7.80
C LEU A 69 19.15 5.83 -6.38
N HIS A 70 19.02 4.77 -5.60
CA HIS A 70 18.38 4.84 -4.28
C HIS A 70 19.25 5.52 -3.21
N SER A 71 20.59 5.46 -3.32
CA SER A 71 21.48 6.25 -2.44
C SER A 71 21.41 7.75 -2.70
N HIS A 72 20.90 8.16 -3.87
CA HIS A 72 20.68 9.56 -4.26
C HIS A 72 19.25 9.79 -4.73
N ALA A 73 18.28 9.20 -4.03
CA ALA A 73 16.88 9.32 -4.37
C ALA A 73 16.48 10.79 -4.50
N TRP A 74 15.78 11.13 -5.59
CA TRP A 74 15.54 12.53 -5.92
C TRP A 74 14.68 13.20 -4.84
N PRO A 75 15.05 14.41 -4.34
CA PRO A 75 14.31 15.08 -3.27
C PRO A 75 12.81 15.25 -3.55
N GLY A 76 12.43 15.50 -4.80
CA GLY A 76 11.02 15.62 -5.20
C GLY A 76 10.24 14.31 -5.05
N VAL A 77 10.87 13.16 -5.27
CA VAL A 77 10.27 11.83 -5.06
C VAL A 77 10.06 11.59 -3.57
N LEU A 78 11.08 11.84 -2.74
CA LEU A 78 11.01 11.69 -1.29
C LEU A 78 9.93 12.58 -0.66
N LYS A 79 9.83 13.83 -1.14
CA LYS A 79 8.75 14.75 -0.77
C LYS A 79 7.39 14.18 -1.14
N LYS A 80 7.22 13.67 -2.36
CA LYS A 80 5.94 13.11 -2.80
C LYS A 80 5.54 11.87 -1.99
N ILE A 81 6.47 10.96 -1.71
CA ILE A 81 6.24 9.80 -0.83
C ILE A 81 5.74 10.27 0.54
N THR A 82 6.38 11.31 1.10
CA THR A 82 5.98 11.88 2.39
C THR A 82 4.56 12.50 2.33
N GLU A 83 4.25 13.25 1.28
CA GLU A 83 2.93 13.86 1.03
C GLU A 83 1.80 12.84 0.80
N CYS A 84 2.16 11.60 0.43
CA CYS A 84 1.25 10.46 0.26
C CYS A 84 1.21 9.58 1.52
N ASN A 85 1.60 10.13 2.68
CA ASN A 85 1.52 9.49 3.99
C ASN A 85 2.30 8.17 4.14
N ILE A 86 3.34 7.95 3.32
CA ILE A 86 4.26 6.82 3.47
C ILE A 86 5.42 7.20 4.40
N ARG A 87 5.72 6.35 5.38
CA ARG A 87 6.74 6.49 6.44
C ARG A 87 7.54 5.19 6.57
N ASN A 88 8.69 5.27 7.25
CA ASN A 88 9.56 4.13 7.54
C ASN A 88 9.84 3.24 6.32
N TYR A 89 10.03 3.87 5.16
CA TYR A 89 10.17 3.15 3.89
C TYR A 89 11.60 2.64 3.70
N SER A 90 11.76 1.31 3.69
CA SER A 90 13.01 0.62 3.39
C SER A 90 12.86 -0.31 2.18
N ILE A 91 13.95 -0.50 1.45
CA ILE A 91 14.05 -1.53 0.40
C ILE A 91 15.33 -2.34 0.62
N TYR A 92 15.18 -3.65 0.75
CA TYR A 92 16.24 -4.62 0.95
C TYR A 92 16.51 -5.39 -0.34
N ILE A 93 17.75 -5.85 -0.52
CA ILE A 93 18.15 -6.71 -1.65
C ILE A 93 18.62 -8.05 -1.07
N GLN A 94 18.15 -9.17 -1.62
CA GLN A 94 18.64 -10.50 -1.26
C GLN A 94 18.77 -11.38 -2.49
N LYS A 95 19.72 -12.32 -2.46
CA LYS A 95 19.84 -13.40 -3.46
C LYS A 95 19.18 -14.67 -2.91
N ILE A 96 18.28 -15.26 -3.67
CA ILE A 96 17.57 -16.51 -3.35
C ILE A 96 17.60 -17.38 -4.61
N ASP A 97 18.08 -18.62 -4.49
CA ASP A 97 18.15 -19.59 -5.60
C ASP A 97 18.75 -19.03 -6.89
N GLY A 98 19.88 -18.31 -6.77
CA GLY A 98 20.57 -17.72 -7.92
C GLY A 98 19.98 -16.41 -8.45
N LYS A 99 18.78 -15.99 -8.00
CA LYS A 99 18.08 -14.79 -8.46
C LYS A 99 18.11 -13.70 -7.40
N TYR A 100 18.08 -12.43 -7.83
CA TYR A 100 18.03 -11.30 -6.91
C TYR A 100 16.59 -10.79 -6.77
N PHE A 101 16.24 -10.45 -5.55
CA PHE A 101 14.94 -9.91 -5.17
C PHE A 101 15.13 -8.61 -4.39
N LEU A 102 14.16 -7.73 -4.56
CA LEU A 102 13.95 -6.55 -3.75
C LEU A 102 12.76 -6.80 -2.83
N PHE A 103 12.93 -6.47 -1.55
CA PHE A 103 11.87 -6.51 -0.55
C PHE A 103 11.64 -5.10 -0.04
N SER A 104 10.47 -4.55 -0.30
CA SER A 104 10.08 -3.23 0.15
C SER A 104 9.21 -3.35 1.41
N TYR A 105 9.43 -2.46 2.36
CA TYR A 105 8.61 -2.31 3.55
C TYR A 105 8.31 -0.84 3.79
N PHE A 106 7.05 -0.48 4.01
CA PHE A 106 6.71 0.86 4.48
C PHE A 106 5.48 0.87 5.36
N GLU A 107 5.36 1.94 6.13
CA GLU A 107 4.19 2.28 6.93
C GLU A 107 3.37 3.36 6.24
N TYR A 108 2.06 3.18 6.21
CA TYR A 108 1.12 4.18 5.75
C TYR A 108 0.33 4.73 6.93
N VAL A 109 0.33 6.06 7.06
CA VAL A 109 -0.30 6.79 8.17
C VAL A 109 -1.47 7.67 7.72
N GLY A 110 -1.93 7.50 6.48
CA GLY A 110 -3.04 8.28 5.90
C GLY A 110 -4.41 7.67 6.18
N VAL A 111 -5.46 8.22 5.55
CA VAL A 111 -6.86 7.70 5.66
C VAL A 111 -7.42 7.20 4.34
N ASP A 112 -6.79 7.52 3.22
CA ASP A 112 -7.25 7.18 1.88
C ASP A 112 -6.05 6.69 1.06
N PHE A 113 -5.69 5.43 1.29
CA PHE A 113 -4.54 4.82 0.62
C PHE A 113 -4.69 4.89 -0.91
N LYS A 114 -5.91 4.65 -1.40
CA LYS A 114 -6.21 4.66 -2.83
C LYS A 114 -6.01 6.06 -3.42
N GLY A 115 -6.53 7.09 -2.75
CA GLY A 115 -6.35 8.48 -3.15
C GLY A 115 -4.90 8.92 -3.11
N ASP A 116 -4.15 8.55 -2.06
CA ASP A 116 -2.73 8.88 -1.95
C ASP A 116 -1.87 8.17 -3.01
N MET A 117 -2.17 6.93 -3.34
CA MET A 117 -1.48 6.22 -4.43
C MET A 117 -1.82 6.83 -5.79
N ALA A 118 -3.07 7.28 -6.00
CA ALA A 118 -3.46 8.01 -7.21
C ALA A 118 -2.75 9.37 -7.34
N LYS A 119 -2.59 10.09 -6.23
CA LYS A 119 -1.81 11.33 -6.14
C LYS A 119 -0.34 11.10 -6.50
N MET A 120 0.28 10.04 -5.97
CA MET A 120 1.66 9.67 -6.30
C MET A 120 1.82 9.31 -7.78
N ALA A 121 0.88 8.52 -8.29
CA ALA A 121 0.77 8.13 -9.69
C ALA A 121 0.69 9.30 -10.68
N ALA A 122 0.00 10.38 -10.28
CA ALA A 122 -0.17 11.58 -11.10
C ALA A 122 1.08 12.48 -11.11
N ASP A 123 1.97 12.34 -10.12
CA ASP A 123 3.14 13.20 -9.97
C ASP A 123 4.19 12.98 -11.07
N THR A 124 4.60 14.07 -11.71
CA THR A 124 5.50 14.02 -12.87
C THR A 124 6.92 13.59 -12.48
N THR A 125 7.40 14.00 -11.31
CA THR A 125 8.73 13.62 -10.79
C THR A 125 8.79 12.14 -10.49
N THR A 126 7.75 11.60 -9.84
CA THR A 126 7.60 10.18 -9.53
C THR A 126 7.52 9.34 -10.80
N ARG A 127 6.75 9.77 -11.79
CA ARG A 127 6.69 9.08 -13.09
C ARG A 127 8.02 9.07 -13.83
N ARG A 128 8.84 10.13 -13.72
CA ARG A 128 10.19 10.15 -14.28
C ARG A 128 11.11 9.21 -13.52
N TRP A 129 11.03 9.19 -12.20
CA TRP A 129 11.77 8.25 -11.36
C TRP A 129 11.47 6.79 -11.72
N TRP A 130 10.19 6.44 -11.92
CA TRP A 130 9.80 5.08 -12.34
C TRP A 130 10.38 4.67 -13.70
N LYS A 131 10.58 5.62 -14.63
CA LYS A 131 11.27 5.31 -15.89
C LYS A 131 12.72 4.87 -15.69
N GLU A 132 13.37 5.29 -14.60
CA GLU A 132 14.72 4.86 -14.25
C GLU A 132 14.72 3.56 -13.46
N THR A 133 13.77 3.37 -12.54
CA THR A 133 13.75 2.20 -11.65
C THR A 133 13.09 0.97 -12.27
N ASP A 134 11.97 1.12 -12.98
CA ASP A 134 11.21 -0.01 -13.52
C ASP A 134 12.05 -0.91 -14.45
N PRO A 135 12.93 -0.36 -15.32
CA PRO A 135 13.78 -1.20 -16.18
C PRO A 135 14.80 -2.06 -15.43
N THR A 136 15.11 -1.74 -14.16
CA THR A 136 16.03 -2.52 -13.32
C THR A 136 15.35 -3.74 -12.69
N GLN A 137 14.02 -3.75 -12.65
CA GLN A 137 13.22 -4.72 -11.92
C GLN A 137 12.66 -5.81 -12.84
N ILE A 138 12.21 -6.90 -12.22
CA ILE A 138 11.58 -8.05 -12.86
C ILE A 138 10.31 -8.37 -12.06
N PRO A 139 9.13 -7.88 -12.48
CA PRO A 139 7.88 -8.20 -11.79
C PRO A 139 7.67 -9.71 -11.69
N LEU A 140 7.23 -10.19 -10.52
CA LEU A 140 6.87 -11.59 -10.34
C LEU A 140 5.66 -11.96 -11.23
N PRO A 141 5.46 -13.24 -11.57
CA PRO A 141 4.42 -13.65 -12.51
C PRO A 141 3.02 -13.12 -12.19
N GLU A 142 2.61 -13.13 -10.93
CA GLU A 142 1.29 -12.65 -10.50
C GLU A 142 1.15 -11.12 -10.66
N ALA A 143 2.15 -10.37 -10.20
CA ALA A 143 2.19 -8.92 -10.41
C ALA A 143 2.19 -8.57 -11.91
N ALA A 144 2.99 -9.28 -12.72
CA ALA A 144 3.07 -9.07 -14.17
C ALA A 144 1.72 -9.33 -14.85
N ALA A 145 1.01 -10.39 -14.48
CA ALA A 145 -0.33 -10.72 -14.99
C ALA A 145 -1.36 -9.60 -14.71
N HIS A 146 -1.13 -8.80 -13.67
CA HIS A 146 -1.94 -7.64 -13.30
C HIS A 146 -1.35 -6.30 -13.74
N LYS A 147 -0.28 -6.32 -14.54
CA LYS A 147 0.46 -5.12 -14.97
C LYS A 147 0.97 -4.29 -13.79
N GLN A 148 1.26 -4.95 -12.68
CA GLN A 148 1.88 -4.42 -11.47
C GLN A 148 3.39 -4.66 -11.49
N GLN A 149 4.12 -3.77 -10.82
CA GLN A 149 5.59 -3.84 -10.79
C GLN A 149 6.10 -4.62 -9.57
N TRP A 150 5.35 -4.54 -8.48
CA TRP A 150 5.63 -5.18 -7.19
C TRP A 150 4.46 -6.06 -6.78
N GLN A 151 4.76 -7.21 -6.20
CA GLN A 151 3.79 -8.13 -5.62
C GLN A 151 3.64 -7.83 -4.13
N ALA A 152 2.40 -7.71 -3.64
CA ALA A 152 2.13 -7.55 -2.22
C ALA A 152 2.44 -8.84 -1.45
N MET A 153 2.83 -8.71 -0.18
CA MET A 153 3.06 -9.81 0.74
C MET A 153 2.05 -9.73 1.89
N ASP A 154 1.62 -10.88 2.39
CA ASP A 154 0.73 -10.96 3.56
C ASP A 154 1.52 -10.73 4.85
N GLU A 155 1.08 -9.77 5.66
CA GLU A 155 1.55 -9.64 7.04
C GLU A 155 0.88 -10.73 7.90
N VAL A 156 1.66 -11.73 8.32
CA VAL A 156 1.16 -12.85 9.14
C VAL A 156 1.44 -12.69 10.63
N PHE A 157 2.30 -11.74 11.01
CA PHE A 157 2.67 -11.48 12.39
C PHE A 157 3.20 -10.05 12.55
N HIS A 158 2.89 -9.44 13.69
CA HIS A 158 3.48 -8.18 14.11
C HIS A 158 3.45 -8.08 15.64
N MET A 159 4.55 -7.57 16.21
CA MET A 159 4.70 -7.21 17.61
C MET A 159 5.41 -5.86 17.67
N ASN A 160 4.92 -4.97 18.53
CA ASN A 160 5.47 -3.62 18.72
C ASN A 160 6.60 -3.61 19.75
#